data_AF-A0A8C5M381-F1
#
_entry.id   AF-A0A8C5M381-F1
#
_cell.length_a   1.000
_cell.length_b   1.000
_cell.length_c   1.000
_cell.angle_alpha   90.00
_cell.angle_beta   90.00
_cell.angle_gamma   90.00
#
_symmetry.space_group_name_H-M   'P 1'
#
loop_
_entity.id
_entity.type
_entity.pdbx_description
1 polymer ?
#
loop_
_entity_poly.entity_id
_entity_poly.type
_entity_poly.pdbx_seq_one_letter_code
_entity_poly.pdbx_strand_id
1 'polypeptide(L)'
;MIGLAVTPEVALADEPVKIKVWGLPPQHLITLRAWVKDEKERIFQSQAFYKSDVEGKVDLDRTPATGGDLHGVCPMGLFWALKPITPYLRLMKRDVMGSPFFVHLELYLDLTFNPRDDEIPLATKVVERWYVAPGVQRIQLKQGRVRGALFLPPGDGPFPGIIDMYGGDGGLIEFRSSLLASRGFASLALAYFAYDDLPSSLGKMELEYFEEAAKILLGNPKVIGDGVGVVAFSKGAEIALALAAFLPQVKATVCINGPNIVTGFPLTYGDVYIPGIPYETERILVSEIGAIQLLYNFADPRKPEHEASLLPLEKAKGPILLIVGEDDRSFDSKTYAKEAKARADRFGKKDVLVRSFPKAGHLLEPPGSPLCLVSHSPSLPFSLMWGGELKAHCAAQEIFWREMQDFLRLHIVGHSRQSYLKIAGAECLEGRGPYRRNTWKEKAHGRQDSAARKRRTKSGASRRPVQGVLAGAAAAASSLAVASPIRLSPLVPRSLSPVSYSSAFSAVASQYSPTSPTASPTSDPSNLPVFYGLPHISADAADRAAIGNRRVF
;
A
#
# COMPACT_ATOMS: atom_id res chain seq x y z
N MET A 1 -11.84 -18.66 -36.43
CA MET A 1 -11.03 -17.45 -36.18
C MET A 1 -10.71 -17.44 -34.70
N ILE A 2 -9.42 -17.35 -34.34
CA ILE A 2 -8.99 -17.16 -32.95
C ILE A 2 -9.28 -15.72 -32.56
N GLY A 3 -9.81 -15.49 -31.36
CA GLY A 3 -10.14 -14.16 -30.88
C GLY A 3 -9.79 -13.95 -29.42
N LEU A 4 -9.39 -12.72 -29.10
CA LEU A 4 -9.14 -12.19 -27.76
C LEU A 4 -10.03 -10.95 -27.58
N ALA A 5 -10.86 -10.91 -26.56
CA ALA A 5 -11.67 -9.74 -26.21
C ALA A 5 -11.44 -9.31 -24.77
N VAL A 6 -11.55 -8.00 -24.57
CA VAL A 6 -11.65 -7.37 -23.26
C VAL A 6 -12.94 -6.57 -23.22
N THR A 7 -13.66 -6.61 -22.09
CA THR A 7 -14.89 -5.82 -21.94
C THR A 7 -15.00 -5.23 -20.54
N PRO A 8 -15.14 -3.90 -20.40
CA PRO A 8 -14.95 -2.89 -21.46
C PRO A 8 -13.47 -2.73 -21.86
N GLU A 9 -13.20 -2.24 -23.08
CA GLU A 9 -11.82 -1.93 -23.55
C GLU A 9 -11.30 -0.59 -22.99
N VAL A 10 -12.21 0.31 -22.61
CA VAL A 10 -11.91 1.58 -21.93
C VAL A 10 -12.59 1.55 -20.57
N ALA A 11 -11.83 1.73 -19.51
CA ALA A 11 -12.36 1.68 -18.14
C ALA A 11 -11.54 2.53 -17.18
N LEU A 12 -12.13 2.87 -16.04
CA LEU A 12 -11.36 3.43 -14.94
C LEU A 12 -10.39 2.38 -14.37
N ALA A 13 -9.26 2.85 -13.85
CA ALA A 13 -8.19 2.01 -13.31
C ALA A 13 -8.66 1.15 -12.12
N ASP A 14 -9.69 1.60 -11.39
CA ASP A 14 -10.31 0.87 -10.28
C ASP A 14 -11.51 -0.01 -10.68
N GLU A 15 -11.80 -0.15 -11.98
CA GLU A 15 -12.92 -0.97 -12.48
C GLU A 15 -12.45 -2.30 -13.10
N PRO A 16 -13.12 -3.42 -12.81
CA PRO A 16 -12.74 -4.70 -13.40
C PRO A 16 -13.07 -4.75 -14.89
N VAL A 17 -12.26 -5.50 -15.65
CA VAL A 17 -12.53 -5.88 -17.04
C VAL A 17 -12.65 -7.39 -17.14
N LYS A 18 -13.37 -7.86 -18.17
CA LYS A 18 -13.52 -9.28 -18.47
C LYS A 18 -12.68 -9.63 -19.68
N ILE A 19 -11.86 -10.68 -19.57
CA ILE A 19 -11.00 -11.16 -20.65
C ILE A 19 -11.48 -12.54 -21.10
N LYS A 20 -11.70 -12.69 -22.40
CA LYS A 20 -12.14 -13.95 -23.02
C LYS A 20 -11.34 -14.26 -24.26
N VAL A 21 -11.06 -15.53 -24.46
CA VAL A 21 -10.38 -16.09 -25.64
C VAL A 21 -11.24 -17.20 -26.22
N TRP A 22 -11.31 -17.31 -27.54
CA TRP A 22 -12.04 -18.36 -28.24
C TRP A 22 -11.39 -18.77 -29.55
N GLY A 23 -11.85 -19.89 -30.11
CA GLY A 23 -11.36 -20.43 -31.38
C GLY A 23 -10.03 -21.18 -31.25
N LEU A 24 -9.62 -21.52 -30.02
CA LEU A 24 -8.41 -22.30 -29.74
C LEU A 24 -8.66 -23.80 -30.02
N PRO A 25 -7.60 -24.61 -30.20
CA PRO A 25 -7.76 -26.07 -30.14
C PRO A 25 -8.33 -26.46 -28.76
N PRO A 26 -9.25 -27.45 -28.69
CA PRO A 26 -9.80 -27.92 -27.41
C PRO A 26 -8.73 -28.45 -26.48
N GLN A 27 -8.85 -28.19 -25.17
CA GLN A 27 -7.93 -28.69 -24.14
C GLN A 27 -6.46 -28.29 -24.35
N HIS A 28 -6.20 -27.20 -25.05
CA HIS A 28 -4.87 -26.71 -25.40
C HIS A 28 -4.32 -25.73 -24.36
N LEU A 29 -3.01 -25.75 -24.12
CA LEU A 29 -2.35 -24.78 -23.25
C LEU A 29 -1.97 -23.52 -24.04
N ILE A 30 -2.28 -22.36 -23.48
CA ILE A 30 -1.96 -21.05 -24.07
C ILE A 30 -1.25 -20.16 -23.06
N THR A 31 -0.52 -19.17 -23.56
CA THR A 31 0.00 -18.05 -22.76
C THR A 31 -0.80 -16.78 -23.03
N LEU A 32 -1.24 -16.13 -21.95
CA LEU A 32 -1.65 -14.73 -21.97
C LEU A 32 -0.59 -13.88 -21.27
N ARG A 33 -0.15 -12.83 -21.95
CA ARG A 33 0.79 -11.85 -21.41
C ARG A 33 0.12 -10.48 -21.36
N ALA A 34 0.39 -9.73 -20.30
CA ALA A 34 0.03 -8.32 -20.20
C ALA A 34 1.28 -7.48 -20.02
N TRP A 35 1.33 -6.30 -20.65
CA TRP A 35 2.37 -5.32 -20.39
C TRP A 35 1.86 -3.89 -20.52
N VAL A 36 2.54 -2.97 -19.84
CA VAL A 36 2.24 -1.54 -19.83
C VAL A 36 3.53 -0.75 -19.73
N LYS A 37 3.57 0.40 -20.39
CA LYS A 37 4.62 1.40 -20.21
C LYS A 37 4.14 2.47 -19.24
N ASP A 38 5.00 2.85 -18.32
CA ASP A 38 4.77 4.05 -17.52
C ASP A 38 5.12 5.33 -18.29
N GLU A 39 4.92 6.48 -17.67
CA GLU A 39 5.13 7.81 -18.27
C GLU A 39 6.62 8.12 -18.55
N LYS A 40 7.54 7.23 -18.16
CA LYS A 40 8.97 7.29 -18.47
C LYS A 40 9.39 6.18 -19.44
N GLU A 41 8.44 5.58 -20.16
CA GLU A 41 8.65 4.48 -21.12
C GLU A 41 9.19 3.18 -20.49
N ARG A 42 9.10 3.02 -19.17
CA ARG A 42 9.58 1.81 -18.46
C ARG A 42 8.48 0.76 -18.45
N ILE A 43 8.86 -0.48 -18.73
CA ILE A 43 7.89 -1.57 -18.95
C ILE A 43 7.62 -2.35 -17.67
N PHE A 44 6.34 -2.60 -17.42
CA PHE A 44 5.85 -3.56 -16.44
C PHE A 44 5.11 -4.67 -17.19
N GLN A 45 5.27 -5.92 -16.76
CA GLN A 45 4.66 -7.06 -17.44
C GLN A 45 4.21 -8.15 -16.47
N SER A 46 3.28 -8.98 -16.92
CA SER A 46 2.86 -10.21 -16.26
C SER A 46 2.52 -11.26 -17.30
N GLN A 47 2.54 -12.53 -16.90
CA GLN A 47 2.13 -13.64 -17.75
C GLN A 47 1.42 -14.73 -16.96
N ALA A 48 0.47 -15.39 -17.61
CA ALA A 48 -0.18 -16.56 -17.05
C ALA A 48 -0.57 -17.57 -18.13
N PHE A 49 -0.60 -18.82 -17.73
CA PHE A 49 -0.93 -19.95 -18.58
C PHE A 49 -2.35 -20.41 -18.32
N TYR A 50 -3.07 -20.79 -19.38
CA TYR A 50 -4.45 -21.27 -19.29
C TYR A 50 -4.64 -22.49 -20.17
N LYS A 51 -5.57 -23.35 -19.78
CA LYS A 51 -6.03 -24.46 -20.62
C LYS A 51 -7.39 -24.12 -21.21
N SER A 52 -7.55 -24.21 -22.52
CA SER A 52 -8.86 -24.04 -23.17
C SER A 52 -9.82 -25.17 -22.77
N ASP A 53 -11.12 -24.88 -22.77
CA ASP A 53 -12.15 -25.88 -22.55
C ASP A 53 -12.36 -26.80 -23.77
N VAL A 54 -13.38 -27.65 -23.73
CA VAL A 54 -13.73 -28.56 -24.83
C VAL A 54 -14.24 -27.84 -26.08
N GLU A 55 -14.64 -26.58 -25.95
CA GLU A 55 -15.10 -25.72 -27.05
C GLU A 55 -13.98 -24.79 -27.55
N GLY A 56 -12.76 -24.91 -27.01
CA GLY A 56 -11.64 -24.06 -27.40
C GLY A 56 -11.73 -22.63 -26.83
N LYS A 57 -12.31 -22.46 -25.64
CA LYS A 57 -12.49 -21.16 -24.98
C LYS A 57 -11.72 -21.05 -23.67
N VAL A 58 -11.34 -19.82 -23.32
CA VAL A 58 -10.80 -19.44 -22.01
C VAL A 58 -11.57 -18.21 -21.55
N ASP A 59 -12.18 -18.26 -20.36
CA ASP A 59 -12.88 -17.14 -19.73
C ASP A 59 -12.22 -16.88 -18.37
N LEU A 60 -11.52 -15.76 -18.20
CA LEU A 60 -10.70 -15.53 -17.01
C LEU A 60 -11.54 -15.42 -15.71
N ASP A 61 -12.86 -15.21 -15.84
CA ASP A 61 -13.80 -15.26 -14.71
C ASP A 61 -13.97 -16.68 -14.14
N ARG A 62 -13.61 -17.72 -14.91
CA ARG A 62 -13.95 -19.12 -14.61
C ARG A 62 -12.78 -20.08 -14.77
N THR A 63 -11.94 -19.85 -15.77
CA THR A 63 -10.79 -20.70 -16.10
C THR A 63 -9.63 -20.38 -15.16
N PRO A 64 -9.14 -21.35 -14.38
CA PRO A 64 -7.99 -21.11 -13.51
C PRO A 64 -6.72 -20.96 -14.34
N ALA A 65 -5.87 -20.00 -13.96
CA ALA A 65 -4.49 -19.97 -14.42
C ALA A 65 -3.76 -21.22 -13.89
N THR A 66 -2.99 -21.89 -14.74
CA THR A 66 -2.24 -23.10 -14.39
C THR A 66 -0.82 -22.79 -13.92
N GLY A 67 -0.29 -21.61 -14.25
CA GLY A 67 1.02 -21.14 -13.82
C GLY A 67 1.41 -19.80 -14.45
N GLY A 68 2.69 -19.45 -14.34
CA GLY A 68 3.21 -18.12 -14.65
C GLY A 68 3.29 -17.29 -13.38
N ASP A 69 2.84 -16.04 -13.44
CA ASP A 69 2.72 -15.16 -12.27
C ASP A 69 1.46 -15.43 -11.45
N LEU A 70 0.56 -16.28 -11.95
CA LEU A 70 -0.76 -16.53 -11.39
C LEU A 70 -1.04 -18.03 -11.30
N HIS A 71 -1.88 -18.40 -10.34
CA HIS A 71 -2.43 -19.75 -10.23
C HIS A 71 -3.88 -19.68 -9.72
N GLY A 72 -4.78 -20.50 -10.24
CA GLY A 72 -6.20 -20.47 -9.88
C GLY A 72 -6.98 -19.35 -10.59
N VAL A 73 -8.25 -19.15 -10.20
CA VAL A 73 -9.13 -18.16 -10.85
C VAL A 73 -8.83 -16.76 -10.33
N CYS A 74 -8.26 -15.92 -11.20
CA CYS A 74 -7.86 -14.54 -10.88
C CYS A 74 -8.22 -13.63 -12.07
N PRO A 75 -9.47 -13.13 -12.15
CA PRO A 75 -9.96 -12.47 -13.36
C PRO A 75 -9.15 -11.23 -13.75
N MET A 76 -8.78 -10.43 -12.75
CA MET A 76 -7.92 -9.25 -12.90
C MET A 76 -6.43 -9.54 -12.61
N GLY A 77 -6.06 -10.82 -12.49
CA GLY A 77 -4.72 -11.22 -12.06
C GLY A 77 -3.60 -10.70 -12.96
N LEU A 78 -3.83 -10.61 -14.28
CA LEU A 78 -2.83 -10.08 -15.21
C LEU A 78 -2.50 -8.59 -14.94
N PHE A 79 -3.42 -7.82 -14.35
CA PHE A 79 -3.17 -6.44 -13.96
C PHE A 79 -2.47 -6.37 -12.60
N TRP A 80 -2.93 -7.17 -11.63
CA TRP A 80 -2.36 -7.25 -10.29
C TRP A 80 -0.90 -7.70 -10.28
N ALA A 81 -0.55 -8.60 -11.19
CA ALA A 81 0.76 -9.23 -11.27
C ALA A 81 1.79 -8.45 -12.11
N LEU A 82 1.43 -7.27 -12.65
CA LEU A 82 2.37 -6.44 -13.42
C LEU A 82 3.58 -6.10 -12.55
N LYS A 83 4.75 -6.60 -12.94
CA LYS A 83 6.04 -6.33 -12.27
C LYS A 83 6.98 -5.61 -13.23
N PRO A 84 7.84 -4.70 -12.75
CA PRO A 84 8.72 -3.96 -13.64
C PRO A 84 9.79 -4.88 -14.21
N ILE A 85 10.17 -4.65 -15.47
CA ILE A 85 11.34 -5.32 -16.06
C ILE A 85 12.61 -4.81 -15.40
N THR A 86 12.73 -3.50 -15.20
CA THR A 86 13.79 -2.90 -14.40
C THR A 86 13.46 -3.03 -12.90
N PRO A 87 14.27 -3.73 -12.09
CA PRO A 87 13.95 -3.95 -10.68
C PRO A 87 13.68 -2.66 -9.88
N TYR A 88 12.96 -2.81 -8.77
CA TYR A 88 12.73 -1.74 -7.77
C TYR A 88 11.98 -0.52 -8.28
N LEU A 89 11.17 -0.69 -9.33
CA LEU A 89 10.25 0.34 -9.79
C LEU A 89 8.83 0.08 -9.30
N ARG A 90 8.12 1.19 -9.05
CA ARG A 90 6.70 1.19 -8.69
C ARG A 90 5.90 1.81 -9.82
N LEU A 91 4.86 1.11 -10.28
CA LEU A 91 3.93 1.67 -11.26
C LEU A 91 3.06 2.72 -10.57
N MET A 92 3.19 3.97 -10.98
CA MET A 92 2.40 5.10 -10.45
C MET A 92 2.00 6.01 -11.60
N LYS A 93 0.73 6.40 -11.63
CA LYS A 93 0.23 7.40 -12.57
C LYS A 93 0.49 8.80 -12.00
N ARG A 94 1.23 9.66 -12.72
CA ARG A 94 1.45 11.06 -12.34
C ARG A 94 0.56 12.00 -13.14
N ASP A 95 0.48 11.81 -14.45
CA ASP A 95 -0.45 12.54 -15.31
C ASP A 95 -1.80 11.82 -15.34
N VAL A 96 -2.68 12.19 -14.42
CA VAL A 96 -4.01 11.57 -14.30
C VAL A 96 -5.01 12.10 -15.33
N MET A 97 -4.74 13.24 -15.97
CA MET A 97 -5.69 13.92 -16.87
C MET A 97 -5.38 13.73 -18.34
N GLY A 98 -4.09 13.68 -18.72
CA GLY A 98 -3.68 13.73 -20.11
C GLY A 98 -3.74 12.40 -20.85
N SER A 99 -3.61 11.27 -20.15
CA SER A 99 -3.55 9.95 -20.78
C SER A 99 -3.96 8.81 -19.86
N PRO A 100 -4.52 7.70 -20.39
CA PRO A 100 -4.67 6.46 -19.65
C PRO A 100 -3.34 5.71 -19.58
N PHE A 101 -3.30 4.63 -18.79
CA PHE A 101 -2.34 3.56 -19.08
C PHE A 101 -2.89 2.65 -20.19
N PHE A 102 -2.08 2.40 -21.20
CA PHE A 102 -2.39 1.45 -22.27
C PHE A 102 -1.83 0.08 -21.86
N VAL A 103 -2.70 -0.81 -21.38
CA VAL A 103 -2.32 -2.18 -21.03
C VAL A 103 -2.52 -3.06 -22.25
N HIS A 104 -1.42 -3.56 -22.80
CA HIS A 104 -1.43 -4.47 -23.93
C HIS A 104 -1.60 -5.90 -23.44
N LEU A 105 -2.51 -6.64 -24.05
CA LEU A 105 -2.72 -8.06 -23.87
C LEU A 105 -2.31 -8.80 -25.14
N GLU A 106 -1.55 -9.87 -24.97
CA GLU A 106 -1.03 -10.70 -26.03
C GLU A 106 -1.42 -12.16 -25.79
N LEU A 107 -1.91 -12.82 -26.84
CA LEU A 107 -2.23 -14.24 -26.86
C LEU A 107 -1.19 -15.00 -27.69
N TYR A 108 -0.57 -16.01 -27.09
CA TYR A 108 0.32 -16.94 -27.80
C TYR A 108 -0.30 -18.35 -27.81
N LEU A 109 -0.12 -19.06 -28.93
CA LEU A 109 -0.39 -20.49 -29.00
C LEU A 109 0.78 -21.19 -28.31
N ASP A 110 0.48 -22.14 -27.42
CA ASP A 110 1.47 -22.86 -26.61
C ASP A 110 2.05 -22.05 -25.44
N LEU A 111 2.89 -22.73 -24.65
CA LEU A 111 3.53 -22.19 -23.47
C LEU A 111 4.77 -21.40 -23.85
N THR A 112 4.61 -20.08 -23.91
CA THR A 112 5.72 -19.13 -24.07
C THR A 112 6.10 -18.57 -22.70
N PHE A 113 7.37 -18.77 -22.28
CA PHE A 113 7.88 -18.28 -20.98
C PHE A 113 8.59 -16.93 -21.07
N ASN A 114 9.25 -16.69 -22.20
CA ASN A 114 9.94 -15.46 -22.58
C ASN A 114 9.76 -15.31 -24.09
N PRO A 115 8.72 -14.60 -24.56
CA PRO A 115 8.52 -14.42 -25.99
C PRO A 115 9.74 -13.73 -26.58
N ARG A 116 10.23 -14.27 -27.70
CA ARG A 116 11.32 -13.63 -28.45
C ARG A 116 10.76 -12.43 -29.21
N ASP A 117 11.62 -11.49 -29.57
CA ASP A 117 11.21 -10.29 -30.31
C ASP A 117 10.59 -10.60 -31.69
N ASP A 118 10.88 -11.78 -32.26
CA ASP A 118 10.33 -12.28 -33.52
C ASP A 118 9.04 -13.12 -33.34
N GLU A 119 8.64 -13.42 -32.10
CA GLU A 119 7.45 -14.21 -31.82
C GLU A 119 6.20 -13.33 -31.89
N ILE A 120 5.40 -13.51 -32.94
CA ILE A 120 4.21 -12.69 -33.19
C ILE A 120 3.01 -13.30 -32.42
N PRO A 121 2.34 -12.53 -31.53
CA PRO A 121 1.14 -13.01 -30.86
C PRO A 121 0.01 -13.30 -31.85
N LEU A 122 -0.78 -14.34 -31.59
CA LEU A 122 -1.94 -14.72 -32.40
C LEU A 122 -3.03 -13.65 -32.41
N ALA A 123 -3.17 -12.93 -31.29
CA ALA A 123 -4.11 -11.83 -31.14
C ALA A 123 -3.60 -10.87 -30.08
N THR A 124 -3.88 -9.58 -30.29
CA THR A 124 -3.56 -8.53 -29.35
C THR A 124 -4.77 -7.69 -29.02
N LYS A 125 -4.84 -7.19 -27.78
CA LYS A 125 -5.82 -6.18 -27.36
C LYS A 125 -5.14 -5.11 -26.53
N VAL A 126 -5.67 -3.89 -26.60
CA VAL A 126 -5.24 -2.79 -25.74
C VAL A 126 -6.40 -2.42 -24.85
N VAL A 127 -6.13 -2.26 -23.56
CA VAL A 127 -7.08 -1.81 -22.56
C VAL A 127 -6.65 -0.43 -22.07
N GLU A 128 -7.50 0.56 -22.23
CA GLU A 128 -7.27 1.89 -21.69
C GLU A 128 -7.72 1.96 -20.24
N ARG A 129 -6.78 2.25 -19.34
CA ARG A 129 -7.00 2.37 -17.90
C ARG A 129 -6.88 3.83 -17.49
N TRP A 130 -8.02 4.51 -17.42
CA TRP A 130 -8.12 5.92 -17.05
C TRP A 130 -8.10 6.11 -15.53
N TYR A 131 -7.42 7.14 -15.05
CA TYR A 131 -7.43 7.49 -13.62
C TYR A 131 -8.45 8.58 -13.26
N VAL A 132 -9.22 9.02 -14.25
CA VAL A 132 -10.22 10.07 -14.11
C VAL A 132 -11.41 9.77 -15.01
N ALA A 133 -12.63 9.95 -14.50
CA ALA A 133 -13.85 9.82 -15.27
C ALA A 133 -14.08 11.04 -16.17
N PRO A 134 -14.78 10.87 -17.30
CA PRO A 134 -15.19 11.98 -18.15
C PRO A 134 -15.91 13.08 -17.35
N GLY A 135 -15.51 14.33 -17.60
CA GLY A 135 -16.14 15.52 -16.99
C GLY A 135 -15.64 15.88 -15.59
N VAL A 136 -14.81 15.06 -14.94
CA VAL A 136 -14.13 15.47 -13.70
C VAL A 136 -13.17 16.63 -14.01
N GLN A 137 -13.24 17.69 -13.22
CA GLN A 137 -12.39 18.87 -13.36
C GLN A 137 -11.20 18.78 -12.42
N ARG A 138 -9.99 19.02 -12.93
CA ARG A 138 -8.77 19.21 -12.12
C ARG A 138 -8.46 20.70 -12.01
N ILE A 139 -8.42 21.21 -10.78
CA ILE A 139 -8.07 22.59 -10.46
C ILE A 139 -6.77 22.57 -9.69
N GLN A 140 -5.71 23.15 -10.26
CA GLN A 140 -4.45 23.34 -9.53
C GLN A 140 -4.70 24.28 -8.34
N LEU A 141 -4.37 23.83 -7.13
CA LEU A 141 -4.48 24.65 -5.93
C LEU A 141 -3.14 25.30 -5.61
N LYS A 142 -3.12 26.64 -5.68
CA LYS A 142 -2.02 27.50 -5.25
C LYS A 142 -2.61 28.74 -4.55
N GLN A 143 -3.09 28.55 -3.31
CA GLN A 143 -3.76 29.59 -2.53
C GLN A 143 -3.08 29.74 -1.17
N GLY A 144 -2.61 30.95 -0.87
CA GLY A 144 -1.75 31.17 0.31
C GLY A 144 -0.51 30.29 0.25
N ARG A 145 -0.21 29.56 1.33
CA ARG A 145 0.85 28.55 1.35
C ARG A 145 0.39 27.15 0.93
N VAL A 146 -0.92 26.90 0.82
CA VAL A 146 -1.47 25.58 0.49
C VAL A 146 -1.20 25.22 -0.97
N ARG A 147 -0.67 24.01 -1.20
CA ARG A 147 -0.41 23.45 -2.53
C ARG A 147 -1.07 22.09 -2.70
N GLY A 148 -1.72 21.88 -3.84
CA GLY A 148 -2.38 20.62 -4.14
C GLY A 148 -3.13 20.65 -5.47
N ALA A 149 -3.99 19.68 -5.69
CA ALA A 149 -4.92 19.66 -6.82
C ALA A 149 -6.31 19.25 -6.34
N LEU A 150 -7.31 20.09 -6.61
CA LEU A 150 -8.71 19.81 -6.33
C LEU A 150 -9.35 19.14 -7.53
N PHE A 151 -9.95 17.98 -7.32
CA PHE A 151 -10.74 17.26 -8.31
C PHE A 151 -12.23 17.39 -7.99
N LEU A 152 -12.99 17.89 -8.95
CA LEU A 152 -14.45 18.07 -8.81
C LEU A 152 -15.19 17.11 -9.75
N PRO A 153 -16.17 16.35 -9.24
CA PRO A 153 -17.04 15.53 -10.09
C PRO A 153 -17.78 16.40 -11.12
N PRO A 154 -18.21 15.81 -12.25
CA PRO A 154 -19.09 16.50 -13.19
C PRO A 154 -20.43 16.88 -12.54
N GLY A 155 -21.07 17.94 -13.06
CA GLY A 155 -22.37 18.44 -12.58
C GLY A 155 -22.27 19.63 -11.62
N ASP A 156 -23.44 20.02 -11.10
CA ASP A 156 -23.60 21.26 -10.33
C ASP A 156 -23.15 21.13 -8.86
N GLY A 157 -23.07 19.90 -8.34
CA GLY A 157 -22.79 19.65 -6.93
C GLY A 157 -23.97 20.05 -6.03
N PRO A 158 -23.72 20.31 -4.72
CA PRO A 158 -22.44 20.18 -4.04
C PRO A 158 -22.10 18.71 -3.72
N PHE A 159 -20.81 18.42 -3.54
CA PHE A 159 -20.25 17.09 -3.33
C PHE A 159 -19.61 16.96 -1.95
N PRO A 160 -19.54 15.75 -1.35
CA PRO A 160 -18.81 15.54 -0.11
C PRO A 160 -17.32 15.82 -0.31
N GLY A 161 -16.77 16.74 0.51
CA GLY A 161 -15.37 17.16 0.43
C GLY A 161 -14.43 16.17 1.12
N ILE A 162 -13.33 15.81 0.46
CA ILE A 162 -12.26 14.97 1.00
C ILE A 162 -10.92 15.68 0.87
N ILE A 163 -10.10 15.63 1.93
CA ILE A 163 -8.67 15.89 1.87
C ILE A 163 -7.95 14.55 1.75
N ASP A 164 -7.11 14.41 0.73
CA ASP A 164 -6.36 13.20 0.41
C ASP A 164 -4.85 13.43 0.57
N MET A 165 -4.19 12.65 1.41
CA MET A 165 -2.76 12.80 1.71
C MET A 165 -1.99 11.47 1.56
N TYR A 166 -0.83 11.54 0.91
CA TYR A 166 0.12 10.42 0.84
C TYR A 166 1.22 10.51 1.92
N GLY A 167 2.14 9.54 1.90
CA GLY A 167 3.18 9.34 2.91
C GLY A 167 4.43 10.21 2.73
N GLY A 168 5.51 9.78 3.39
CA GLY A 168 6.76 10.53 3.56
C GLY A 168 7.71 10.61 2.34
N ASP A 169 7.22 10.38 1.13
CA ASP A 169 8.01 10.56 -0.11
C ASP A 169 7.89 11.98 -0.68
N GLY A 170 6.93 12.77 -0.18
CA GLY A 170 6.69 14.15 -0.64
C GLY A 170 6.13 14.23 -2.06
N GLY A 171 6.09 15.45 -2.60
CA GLY A 171 5.48 15.69 -3.90
C GLY A 171 3.94 15.72 -3.85
N LEU A 172 3.33 15.76 -5.02
CA LEU A 172 1.89 15.68 -5.20
C LEU A 172 1.52 14.34 -5.88
N ILE A 173 0.61 13.60 -5.25
CA ILE A 173 0.09 12.32 -5.75
C ILE A 173 -1.41 12.46 -5.95
N GLU A 174 -1.87 12.27 -7.18
CA GLU A 174 -3.23 12.66 -7.59
C GLU A 174 -4.13 11.49 -7.98
N PHE A 175 -3.56 10.31 -8.22
CA PHE A 175 -4.30 9.19 -8.81
C PHE A 175 -5.42 8.66 -7.89
N ARG A 176 -5.27 8.75 -6.57
CA ARG A 176 -6.35 8.39 -5.63
C ARG A 176 -7.46 9.44 -5.62
N SER A 177 -7.11 10.72 -5.55
CA SER A 177 -8.08 11.82 -5.57
C SER A 177 -8.88 11.92 -6.85
N SER A 178 -8.24 11.76 -8.01
CA SER A 178 -8.92 11.74 -9.31
C SER A 178 -9.92 10.59 -9.42
N LEU A 179 -9.57 9.40 -8.93
CA LEU A 179 -10.50 8.28 -8.82
C LEU A 179 -11.62 8.55 -7.80
N LEU A 180 -11.33 9.14 -6.63
CA LEU A 180 -12.37 9.54 -5.67
C LEU A 180 -13.37 10.55 -6.27
N ALA A 181 -12.88 11.52 -7.05
CA ALA A 181 -13.76 12.46 -7.76
C ALA A 181 -14.63 11.77 -8.82
N SER A 182 -14.08 10.74 -9.46
CA SER A 182 -14.83 9.86 -10.35
C SER A 182 -15.91 9.04 -9.63
N ARG A 183 -15.91 9.03 -8.28
CA ARG A 183 -16.90 8.39 -7.40
C ARG A 183 -17.80 9.39 -6.65
N GLY A 184 -17.82 10.65 -7.08
CA GLY A 184 -18.75 11.67 -6.59
C GLY A 184 -18.25 12.48 -5.40
N PHE A 185 -16.95 12.50 -5.11
CA PHE A 185 -16.36 13.30 -4.03
C PHE A 185 -15.61 14.53 -4.57
N ALA A 186 -15.72 15.69 -3.94
CA ALA A 186 -14.79 16.79 -4.19
C ALA A 186 -13.48 16.49 -3.46
N SER A 187 -12.46 15.99 -4.17
CA SER A 187 -11.24 15.45 -3.56
C SER A 187 -10.04 16.36 -3.75
N LEU A 188 -9.47 16.85 -2.66
CA LEU A 188 -8.23 17.64 -2.65
C LEU A 188 -7.02 16.74 -2.40
N ALA A 189 -6.24 16.46 -3.44
CA ALA A 189 -4.90 15.91 -3.29
C ALA A 189 -4.00 16.99 -2.68
N LEU A 190 -3.53 16.78 -1.45
CA LEU A 190 -2.78 17.78 -0.70
C LEU A 190 -1.30 17.39 -0.61
N ALA A 191 -0.43 18.23 -1.18
CA ALA A 191 1.00 18.17 -0.93
C ALA A 191 1.32 18.91 0.38
N TYR A 192 2.39 18.52 1.07
CA TYR A 192 2.82 19.19 2.31
C TYR A 192 4.34 19.35 2.44
N PHE A 193 5.13 18.79 1.52
CA PHE A 193 6.56 19.07 1.32
C PHE A 193 7.03 18.50 -0.03
N ALA A 194 8.23 18.89 -0.46
CA ALA A 194 8.90 18.49 -1.71
C ALA A 194 8.03 18.69 -2.97
N TYR A 195 7.27 19.79 -3.02
CA TYR A 195 6.39 20.13 -4.13
C TYR A 195 6.28 21.65 -4.32
N ASP A 196 6.48 22.12 -5.55
CA ASP A 196 6.44 23.55 -5.90
C ASP A 196 7.36 24.38 -4.98
N ASP A 197 6.80 25.34 -4.25
CA ASP A 197 7.50 26.22 -3.30
C ASP A 197 7.34 25.78 -1.83
N LEU A 198 6.86 24.55 -1.58
CA LEU A 198 6.88 23.96 -0.24
C LEU A 198 8.31 23.58 0.17
N PRO A 199 8.59 23.43 1.48
CA PRO A 199 9.89 22.96 1.98
C PRO A 199 10.33 21.68 1.28
N SER A 200 11.62 21.57 0.94
CA SER A 200 12.17 20.41 0.23
C SER A 200 12.21 19.13 1.07
N SER A 201 12.18 19.25 2.40
CA SER A 201 12.15 18.14 3.35
C SER A 201 11.08 18.35 4.42
N LEU A 202 10.62 17.25 5.00
CA LEU A 202 9.74 17.28 6.16
C LEU A 202 10.59 17.54 7.41
N GLY A 203 10.30 18.61 8.16
CA GLY A 203 11.05 18.97 9.37
C GLY A 203 10.18 19.18 10.60
N LYS A 204 9.07 19.92 10.46
CA LYS A 204 8.09 20.17 11.51
C LYS A 204 6.70 20.11 10.88
N MET A 205 5.75 19.46 11.55
CA MET A 205 4.37 19.36 11.06
C MET A 205 3.50 20.43 11.72
N GLU A 206 3.14 21.45 10.97
CA GLU A 206 2.32 22.58 11.45
C GLU A 206 0.87 22.37 11.04
N LEU A 207 -0.01 22.05 11.99
CA LEU A 207 -1.41 21.71 11.69
C LEU A 207 -2.20 22.87 11.07
N GLU A 208 -1.77 24.12 11.28
CA GLU A 208 -2.35 25.30 10.65
C GLU A 208 -2.34 25.19 9.12
N TYR A 209 -1.32 24.57 8.52
CA TYR A 209 -1.24 24.37 7.06
C TYR A 209 -2.42 23.53 6.55
N PHE A 210 -2.74 22.48 7.29
CA PHE A 210 -3.80 21.54 6.95
C PHE A 210 -5.18 22.10 7.32
N GLU A 211 -5.26 22.93 8.38
CA GLU A 211 -6.47 23.68 8.71
C GLU A 211 -6.81 24.69 7.60
N GLU A 212 -5.82 25.43 7.08
CA GLU A 212 -5.97 26.30 5.92
C GLU A 212 -6.49 25.52 4.70
N ALA A 213 -5.95 24.33 4.44
CA ALA A 213 -6.43 23.46 3.36
C ALA A 213 -7.90 23.04 3.54
N ALA A 214 -8.30 22.69 4.77
CA ALA A 214 -9.69 22.37 5.09
C ALA A 214 -10.63 23.58 4.89
N LYS A 215 -10.20 24.77 5.32
CA LYS A 215 -10.95 26.02 5.12
C LYS A 215 -11.12 26.36 3.64
N ILE A 216 -10.07 26.19 2.84
CA ILE A 216 -10.12 26.38 1.39
C ILE A 216 -11.12 25.41 0.74
N LEU A 217 -11.05 24.13 1.10
CA LEU A 217 -11.96 23.12 0.56
C LEU A 217 -13.42 23.43 0.92
N LEU A 218 -13.70 23.75 2.19
CA LEU A 218 -15.04 24.12 2.65
C LEU A 218 -15.55 25.45 2.08
N GLY A 219 -14.64 26.35 1.70
CA GLY A 219 -15.00 27.60 1.02
C GLY A 219 -15.41 27.41 -0.44
N ASN A 220 -15.23 26.22 -1.02
CA ASN A 220 -15.63 25.95 -2.38
C ASN A 220 -17.16 25.71 -2.47
N PRO A 221 -17.90 26.43 -3.34
CA PRO A 221 -19.36 26.32 -3.42
C PRO A 221 -19.85 24.94 -3.89
N LYS A 222 -18.98 24.12 -4.50
CA LYS A 222 -19.27 22.75 -4.90
C LYS A 222 -18.99 21.72 -3.79
N VAL A 223 -18.63 22.14 -2.59
CA VAL A 223 -18.44 21.24 -1.43
C VAL A 223 -19.63 21.36 -0.48
N ILE A 224 -20.20 20.21 -0.09
CA ILE A 224 -21.38 20.15 0.75
C ILE A 224 -21.02 20.17 2.24
N GLY A 225 -21.85 20.85 3.03
CA GLY A 225 -21.80 20.79 4.48
C GLY A 225 -20.74 21.69 5.11
N ASP A 226 -20.54 21.49 6.41
CA ASP A 226 -19.65 22.28 7.26
C ASP A 226 -18.38 21.52 7.65
N GLY A 227 -18.09 20.41 6.97
CA GLY A 227 -16.96 19.56 7.31
C GLY A 227 -16.50 18.62 6.20
N VAL A 228 -15.31 18.07 6.40
CA VAL A 228 -14.58 17.28 5.40
C VAL A 228 -14.33 15.88 5.90
N GLY A 229 -14.23 14.94 4.96
CA GLY A 229 -13.55 13.68 5.19
C GLY A 229 -12.05 13.85 5.00
N VAL A 230 -11.27 12.99 5.67
CA VAL A 230 -9.82 12.88 5.43
C VAL A 230 -9.51 11.44 5.08
N VAL A 231 -8.80 11.22 3.98
CA VAL A 231 -8.24 9.92 3.58
C VAL A 231 -6.73 10.09 3.51
N ALA A 232 -6.00 9.26 4.23
CA ALA A 232 -4.56 9.39 4.21
C ALA A 232 -3.81 8.07 4.37
N PHE A 233 -2.58 8.07 3.88
CA PHE A 233 -1.70 6.91 3.82
C PHE A 233 -0.37 7.16 4.53
N SER A 234 0.10 6.18 5.32
CA SER A 234 1.43 6.18 5.96
C SER A 234 1.64 7.44 6.82
N LYS A 235 2.69 8.24 6.60
CA LYS A 235 2.90 9.52 7.29
C LYS A 235 1.70 10.48 7.17
N GLY A 236 0.97 10.46 6.05
CA GLY A 236 -0.26 11.23 5.91
C GLY A 236 -1.36 10.78 6.88
N ALA A 237 -1.41 9.49 7.24
CA ALA A 237 -2.39 8.97 8.19
C ALA A 237 -2.09 9.39 9.64
N GLU A 238 -0.82 9.58 10.00
CA GLU A 238 -0.44 10.26 11.26
C GLU A 238 -1.03 11.67 11.31
N ILE A 239 -0.83 12.44 10.24
CA ILE A 239 -1.37 13.80 10.11
C ILE A 239 -2.90 13.75 10.18
N ALA A 240 -3.56 12.83 9.46
CA ALA A 240 -5.01 12.70 9.46
C ALA A 240 -5.59 12.43 10.86
N LEU A 241 -4.94 11.59 11.67
CA LEU A 241 -5.35 11.38 13.07
C LEU A 241 -5.19 12.63 13.92
N ALA A 242 -4.15 13.42 13.68
CA ALA A 242 -3.98 14.71 14.34
C ALA A 242 -5.08 15.71 13.91
N LEU A 243 -5.39 15.79 12.61
CA LEU A 243 -6.51 16.61 12.11
C LEU A 243 -7.83 16.18 12.75
N ALA A 244 -8.10 14.89 12.84
CA ALA A 244 -9.29 14.37 13.48
C ALA A 244 -9.41 14.82 14.94
N ALA A 245 -8.29 14.83 15.69
CA ALA A 245 -8.27 15.18 17.10
C ALA A 245 -8.36 16.68 17.38
N PHE A 246 -7.84 17.53 16.48
CA PHE A 246 -7.69 18.97 16.72
C PHE A 246 -8.62 19.85 15.89
N LEU A 247 -9.09 19.38 14.72
CA LEU A 247 -9.92 20.17 13.81
C LEU A 247 -11.40 19.73 13.88
N PRO A 248 -12.31 20.59 14.40
CA PRO A 248 -13.73 20.24 14.50
C PRO A 248 -14.42 20.06 13.14
N GLN A 249 -13.80 20.52 12.04
CA GLN A 249 -14.30 20.38 10.68
C GLN A 249 -14.12 18.95 10.13
N VAL A 250 -13.29 18.10 10.75
CA VAL A 250 -13.09 16.73 10.29
C VAL A 250 -14.23 15.83 10.76
N LYS A 251 -15.08 15.40 9.83
CA LYS A 251 -16.30 14.61 10.11
C LYS A 251 -16.07 13.11 9.99
N ALA A 252 -15.07 12.67 9.23
CA ALA A 252 -14.73 11.26 9.05
C ALA A 252 -13.25 11.12 8.68
N THR A 253 -12.56 10.12 9.23
CA THR A 253 -11.13 9.90 8.97
C THR A 253 -10.86 8.46 8.54
N VAL A 254 -10.15 8.27 7.44
CA VAL A 254 -9.68 6.97 6.97
C VAL A 254 -8.16 6.97 6.93
N CYS A 255 -7.55 6.09 7.70
CA CYS A 255 -6.10 5.98 7.86
C CYS A 255 -5.61 4.64 7.31
N ILE A 256 -4.79 4.68 6.28
CA ILE A 256 -4.23 3.50 5.61
C ILE A 256 -2.78 3.32 6.07
N ASN A 257 -2.50 2.25 6.81
CA ASN A 257 -1.16 1.88 7.28
C ASN A 257 -0.41 3.04 7.98
N GLY A 258 -1.10 3.74 8.88
CA GLY A 258 -0.57 4.89 9.60
C GLY A 258 -0.31 4.62 11.08
N PRO A 259 0.69 5.30 11.68
CA PRO A 259 0.90 5.27 13.12
C PRO A 259 -0.12 6.15 13.86
N ASN A 260 -0.46 5.79 15.11
CA ASN A 260 -1.30 6.59 16.01
C ASN A 260 -0.48 7.48 16.96
N ILE A 261 0.78 7.71 16.62
CA ILE A 261 1.79 8.41 17.40
C ILE A 261 2.57 9.33 16.45
N VAL A 262 3.05 10.47 16.94
CA VAL A 262 3.89 11.37 16.14
C VAL A 262 5.28 10.77 15.96
N THR A 263 5.75 10.65 14.72
CA THR A 263 7.00 9.96 14.38
C THR A 263 8.08 10.90 13.84
N GLY A 264 9.30 10.83 14.40
CA GLY A 264 10.50 11.53 13.93
C GLY A 264 10.50 13.05 14.15
N PHE A 265 9.54 13.73 13.54
CA PHE A 265 9.41 15.19 13.54
C PHE A 265 8.27 15.63 14.45
N PRO A 266 8.44 16.72 15.22
CA PRO A 266 7.40 17.21 16.10
C PRO A 266 6.21 17.77 15.31
N LEU A 267 5.05 17.69 15.96
CA LEU A 267 3.80 18.30 15.51
C LEU A 267 3.47 19.51 16.37
N THR A 268 2.99 20.59 15.75
CA THR A 268 2.51 21.78 16.46
C THR A 268 1.16 22.26 15.99
N TYR A 269 0.41 22.89 16.91
CA TYR A 269 -0.83 23.61 16.62
C TYR A 269 -1.14 24.64 17.71
N GLY A 270 -0.96 25.93 17.41
CA GLY A 270 -0.95 26.98 18.41
C GLY A 270 0.05 26.66 19.53
N ASP A 271 -0.43 26.62 20.77
CA ASP A 271 0.38 26.26 21.95
C ASP A 271 0.57 24.74 22.14
N VAL A 272 -0.05 23.90 21.29
CA VAL A 272 0.11 22.44 21.35
C VAL A 272 1.43 22.06 20.70
N TYR A 273 2.25 21.30 21.43
CA TYR A 273 3.46 20.66 20.95
C TYR A 273 3.40 19.16 21.27
N ILE A 274 3.54 18.32 20.24
CA ILE A 274 3.63 16.87 20.39
C ILE A 274 4.99 16.43 19.85
N PRO A 275 5.90 15.91 20.69
CA PRO A 275 7.20 15.43 20.24
C PRO A 275 7.03 14.21 19.32
N GLY A 276 7.95 14.07 18.37
CA GLY A 276 8.07 12.84 17.59
C GLY A 276 8.87 11.79 18.37
N ILE A 277 8.44 10.53 18.31
CA ILE A 277 9.27 9.43 18.78
C ILE A 277 10.53 9.31 17.91
N PRO A 278 11.70 8.99 18.51
CA PRO A 278 12.95 8.97 17.79
C PRO A 278 13.04 7.77 16.84
N TYR A 279 13.94 7.91 15.88
CA TYR A 279 14.39 6.82 15.02
C TYR A 279 15.34 5.88 15.80
N GLU A 280 15.14 4.57 15.67
CA GLU A 280 16.01 3.52 16.20
C GLU A 280 16.64 2.79 15.00
N THR A 281 17.60 3.47 14.34
CA THR A 281 18.19 3.01 13.07
C THR A 281 18.89 1.65 13.17
N GLU A 282 19.35 1.27 14.37
CA GLU A 282 19.94 -0.02 14.69
C GLU A 282 18.94 -1.19 14.56
N ARG A 283 17.63 -0.90 14.49
CA ARG A 283 16.55 -1.88 14.28
C ARG A 283 16.11 -2.01 12.84
N ILE A 284 16.70 -1.23 11.94
CA ILE A 284 16.45 -1.35 10.50
C ILE A 284 16.95 -2.72 10.03
N LEU A 285 16.11 -3.43 9.28
CA LEU A 285 16.46 -4.73 8.72
C LEU A 285 16.79 -4.59 7.24
N VAL A 286 17.85 -5.27 6.80
CA VAL A 286 18.24 -5.38 5.40
C VAL A 286 17.90 -6.78 4.91
N SER A 287 17.13 -6.86 3.83
CA SER A 287 16.79 -8.13 3.18
C SER A 287 17.97 -8.70 2.40
N GLU A 288 17.88 -9.97 2.00
CA GLU A 288 18.90 -10.67 1.20
C GLU A 288 19.21 -9.97 -0.14
N ILE A 289 18.24 -9.24 -0.69
CA ILE A 289 18.36 -8.48 -1.94
C ILE A 289 18.78 -7.01 -1.71
N GLY A 290 19.23 -6.66 -0.49
CA GLY A 290 19.68 -5.31 -0.14
C GLY A 290 18.56 -4.27 0.08
N ALA A 291 17.29 -4.67 0.01
CA ALA A 291 16.17 -3.77 0.29
C ALA A 291 15.96 -3.58 1.80
N ILE A 292 15.61 -2.36 2.19
CA ILE A 292 15.44 -1.91 3.58
C ILE A 292 14.01 -2.10 4.07
N GLN A 293 13.85 -2.63 5.29
CA GLN A 293 12.59 -2.70 6.01
C GLN A 293 12.60 -1.71 7.17
N LEU A 294 11.63 -0.80 7.19
CA LEU A 294 11.51 0.27 8.19
C LEU A 294 10.52 -0.06 9.32
N LEU A 295 9.93 -1.26 9.30
CA LEU A 295 8.94 -1.75 10.28
C LEU A 295 9.26 -1.37 11.75
N TYR A 296 10.53 -1.48 12.14
CA TYR A 296 11.01 -1.21 13.51
C TYR A 296 11.90 0.02 13.63
N ASN A 297 11.88 0.91 12.62
CA ASN A 297 12.73 2.09 12.55
C ASN A 297 12.40 3.16 13.60
N PHE A 298 11.28 3.05 14.30
CA PHE A 298 10.91 3.99 15.35
C PHE A 298 10.89 3.32 16.72
N ALA A 299 11.12 4.11 17.76
CA ALA A 299 11.01 3.65 19.13
C ALA A 299 9.63 3.04 19.44
N ASP A 300 9.60 2.12 20.41
CA ASP A 300 8.38 1.38 20.75
C ASP A 300 7.30 2.31 21.35
N PRO A 301 6.17 2.55 20.66
CA PRO A 301 5.15 3.52 21.08
C PRO A 301 4.47 3.17 22.40
N ARG A 302 4.65 1.94 22.92
CA ARG A 302 4.02 1.46 24.16
C ARG A 302 4.81 1.86 25.40
N LYS A 303 6.04 2.35 25.25
CA LYS A 303 6.87 2.73 26.39
C LYS A 303 6.35 4.03 27.04
N PRO A 304 6.29 4.13 28.38
CA PRO A 304 5.73 5.30 29.08
C PRO A 304 6.39 6.63 28.69
N GLU A 305 7.69 6.65 28.41
CA GLU A 305 8.42 7.85 27.98
C GLU A 305 7.92 8.44 26.65
N HIS A 306 7.18 7.67 25.85
CA HIS A 306 6.62 8.11 24.57
C HIS A 306 5.13 8.50 24.66
N GLU A 307 4.53 8.48 25.86
CA GLU A 307 3.12 8.83 26.06
C GLU A 307 2.77 10.23 25.53
N ALA A 308 3.69 11.19 25.69
CA ALA A 308 3.52 12.56 25.20
C ALA A 308 3.48 12.66 23.67
N SER A 309 3.94 11.65 22.93
CA SER A 309 3.93 11.60 21.46
C SER A 309 2.61 11.04 20.89
N LEU A 310 1.77 10.42 21.74
CA LEU A 310 0.53 9.78 21.30
C LEU A 310 -0.49 10.81 20.83
N LEU A 311 -1.13 10.53 19.69
CA LEU A 311 -2.21 11.37 19.19
C LEU A 311 -3.47 11.14 20.04
N PRO A 312 -4.12 12.21 20.53
CA PRO A 312 -5.28 12.11 21.41
C PRO A 312 -6.56 11.82 20.62
N LEU A 313 -6.61 10.66 19.97
CA LEU A 313 -7.69 10.21 19.09
C LEU A 313 -9.07 10.20 19.77
N GLU A 314 -9.12 10.10 21.10
CA GLU A 314 -10.34 10.26 21.90
C GLU A 314 -11.00 11.64 21.76
N LYS A 315 -10.24 12.67 21.36
CA LYS A 315 -10.77 14.02 21.10
C LYS A 315 -11.43 14.14 19.73
N ALA A 316 -11.24 13.17 18.84
CA ALA A 316 -11.83 13.22 17.51
C ALA A 316 -13.34 13.12 17.57
N LYS A 317 -14.03 14.09 16.95
CA LYS A 317 -15.50 14.15 16.92
C LYS A 317 -16.11 13.15 15.93
N GLY A 318 -15.45 12.95 14.80
CA GLY A 318 -15.87 12.02 13.76
C GLY A 318 -15.39 10.58 14.01
N PRO A 319 -16.01 9.59 13.37
CA PRO A 319 -15.52 8.23 13.33
C PRO A 319 -14.19 8.12 12.60
N ILE A 320 -13.43 7.09 12.97
CA ILE A 320 -12.11 6.77 12.40
C ILE A 320 -12.14 5.35 11.87
N LEU A 321 -11.71 5.14 10.63
CA LEU A 321 -11.51 3.83 10.01
C LEU A 321 -10.01 3.60 9.79
N LEU A 322 -9.44 2.66 10.53
CA LEU A 322 -8.06 2.22 10.39
C LEU A 322 -8.00 1.02 9.42
N ILE A 323 -7.30 1.18 8.31
CA ILE A 323 -7.03 0.15 7.30
C ILE A 323 -5.60 -0.33 7.49
N VAL A 324 -5.43 -1.65 7.67
CA VAL A 324 -4.15 -2.26 8.08
C VAL A 324 -3.79 -3.42 7.17
N GLY A 325 -2.60 -3.38 6.57
CA GLY A 325 -1.90 -4.54 6.03
C GLY A 325 -1.06 -5.21 7.12
N GLU A 326 -1.30 -6.49 7.39
CA GLU A 326 -0.58 -7.18 8.47
C GLU A 326 0.85 -7.60 8.12
N ASP A 327 1.21 -7.56 6.84
CA ASP A 327 2.57 -7.80 6.34
C ASP A 327 3.22 -6.47 5.89
N ASP A 328 2.83 -5.35 6.49
CA ASP A 328 3.48 -4.06 6.31
C ASP A 328 4.95 -4.13 6.78
N ARG A 329 5.88 -3.76 5.88
CA ARG A 329 7.33 -3.74 6.15
C ARG A 329 7.91 -2.34 6.34
N SER A 330 7.05 -1.32 6.33
CA SER A 330 7.41 0.08 6.56
C SER A 330 7.01 0.58 7.94
N PHE A 331 5.82 0.23 8.42
CA PHE A 331 5.35 0.52 9.77
C PHE A 331 4.77 -0.72 10.43
N ASP A 332 4.83 -0.81 11.76
CA ASP A 332 4.06 -1.82 12.50
C ASP A 332 2.59 -1.36 12.64
N SER A 333 1.95 -1.19 11.47
CA SER A 333 0.58 -0.70 11.32
C SER A 333 -0.40 -1.53 12.13
N LYS A 334 -0.13 -2.83 12.30
CA LYS A 334 -0.92 -3.75 13.13
C LYS A 334 -0.83 -3.39 14.60
N THR A 335 0.36 -3.16 15.14
CA THR A 335 0.54 -2.74 16.53
C THR A 335 -0.03 -1.34 16.75
N TYR A 336 0.27 -0.37 15.87
CA TYR A 336 -0.29 0.98 15.98
C TYR A 336 -1.83 1.00 15.98
N ALA A 337 -2.48 0.23 15.10
CA ALA A 337 -3.94 0.17 15.08
C ALA A 337 -4.54 -0.48 16.33
N LYS A 338 -3.87 -1.49 16.90
CA LYS A 338 -4.28 -2.10 18.18
C LYS A 338 -4.18 -1.10 19.33
N GLU A 339 -3.06 -0.39 19.43
CA GLU A 339 -2.85 0.63 20.47
C GLU A 339 -3.83 1.79 20.31
N ALA A 340 -4.11 2.22 19.07
CA ALA A 340 -5.13 3.23 18.77
C ALA A 340 -6.51 2.80 19.28
N LYS A 341 -6.92 1.55 18.98
CA LYS A 341 -8.21 1.01 19.42
C LYS A 341 -8.28 0.86 20.93
N ALA A 342 -7.21 0.39 21.57
CA ALA A 342 -7.12 0.24 23.02
C ALA A 342 -7.21 1.60 23.73
N ARG A 343 -6.56 2.64 23.19
CA ARG A 343 -6.70 4.01 23.67
C ARG A 343 -8.14 4.51 23.50
N ALA A 344 -8.73 4.33 22.32
CA ALA A 344 -10.11 4.74 22.05
C ALA A 344 -11.08 4.14 23.09
N ASP A 345 -10.97 2.83 23.33
CA ASP A 345 -11.81 2.11 24.28
C ASP A 345 -11.64 2.61 25.72
N ARG A 346 -10.39 2.86 26.13
CA ARG A 346 -10.05 3.38 27.47
C ARG A 346 -10.68 4.74 27.76
N PHE A 347 -10.75 5.60 26.75
CA PHE A 347 -11.33 6.94 26.84
C PHE A 347 -12.80 7.01 26.34
N GLY A 348 -13.41 5.86 26.06
CA GLY A 348 -14.84 5.78 25.71
C GLY A 348 -15.19 6.16 24.27
N LYS A 349 -14.23 6.37 23.37
CA LYS A 349 -14.48 6.61 21.95
C LYS A 349 -14.81 5.28 21.24
N LYS A 350 -16.09 5.11 20.88
CA LYS A 350 -16.63 3.84 20.33
C LYS A 350 -16.55 3.70 18.82
N ASP A 351 -16.31 4.79 18.11
CA ASP A 351 -16.40 4.90 16.66
C ASP A 351 -15.03 4.84 15.97
N VAL A 352 -14.10 4.08 16.55
CA VAL A 352 -12.82 3.69 15.92
C VAL A 352 -12.94 2.26 15.41
N LEU A 353 -12.97 2.11 14.10
CA LEU A 353 -13.09 0.84 13.38
C LEU A 353 -11.72 0.40 12.89
N VAL A 354 -11.44 -0.90 12.94
CA VAL A 354 -10.20 -1.49 12.42
C VAL A 354 -10.55 -2.54 11.38
N ARG A 355 -9.99 -2.39 10.17
CA ARG A 355 -10.04 -3.38 9.10
C ARG A 355 -8.62 -3.85 8.81
N SER A 356 -8.35 -5.07 9.23
CA SER A 356 -7.05 -5.72 9.08
C SER A 356 -7.08 -6.74 7.95
N PHE A 357 -6.05 -6.73 7.11
CA PHE A 357 -5.90 -7.59 5.95
C PHE A 357 -4.64 -8.44 6.12
N PRO A 358 -4.79 -9.71 6.51
CA PRO A 358 -3.67 -10.64 6.59
C PRO A 358 -2.91 -10.70 5.26
N LYS A 359 -1.58 -10.66 5.33
CA LYS A 359 -0.69 -10.75 4.15
C LYS A 359 -0.81 -9.59 3.15
N ALA A 360 -1.54 -8.52 3.46
CA ALA A 360 -1.41 -7.28 2.70
C ALA A 360 -0.24 -6.44 3.24
N GLY A 361 0.42 -5.73 2.35
CA GLY A 361 1.61 -4.92 2.66
C GLY A 361 1.30 -3.45 2.92
N HIS A 362 2.33 -2.63 2.85
CA HIS A 362 2.24 -1.19 3.10
C HIS A 362 1.45 -0.46 2.00
N LEU A 363 1.75 -0.72 0.72
CA LEU A 363 1.21 0.02 -0.43
C LEU A 363 -0.23 -0.38 -0.83
N LEU A 364 -1.20 -0.19 0.07
CA LEU A 364 -2.62 -0.39 -0.20
C LEU A 364 -3.18 0.75 -1.08
N GLU A 365 -3.17 0.52 -2.39
CA GLU A 365 -3.58 1.47 -3.43
C GLU A 365 -4.97 1.19 -4.00
N PRO A 366 -5.57 2.08 -4.83
CA PRO A 366 -6.83 1.80 -5.51
C PRO A 366 -6.80 0.46 -6.28
N PRO A 367 -7.96 -0.21 -6.45
CA PRO A 367 -8.07 -1.50 -7.13
C PRO A 367 -7.43 -1.48 -8.52
N GLY A 368 -6.96 -2.64 -8.96
CA GLY A 368 -6.26 -2.78 -10.25
C GLY A 368 -4.80 -2.34 -10.24
N SER A 369 -4.32 -1.66 -9.18
CA SER A 369 -2.90 -1.37 -9.01
C SER A 369 -2.12 -2.66 -8.72
N PRO A 370 -0.93 -2.85 -9.32
CA PRO A 370 -0.13 -4.05 -9.09
C PRO A 370 0.54 -4.07 -7.72
N LEU A 371 0.81 -5.27 -7.22
CA LEU A 371 1.64 -5.44 -6.02
C LEU A 371 3.05 -4.93 -6.30
N CYS A 372 3.52 -4.00 -5.47
CA CYS A 372 4.92 -3.56 -5.45
C CYS A 372 5.57 -4.02 -4.14
N LEU A 373 6.40 -5.08 -4.22
CA LEU A 373 7.10 -5.62 -3.05
C LEU A 373 8.26 -4.73 -2.60
N VAL A 374 8.97 -4.14 -3.56
CA VAL A 374 10.16 -3.33 -3.32
C VAL A 374 10.20 -2.19 -4.35
N SER A 375 10.51 -0.97 -3.90
CA SER A 375 10.84 0.12 -4.82
C SER A 375 11.80 1.14 -4.23
N HIS A 376 12.47 1.88 -5.10
CA HIS A 376 13.18 3.09 -4.70
C HIS A 376 12.20 4.13 -4.13
N SER A 377 12.61 4.79 -3.05
CA SER A 377 11.96 6.00 -2.54
C SER A 377 12.69 7.23 -3.11
N PRO A 378 11.97 8.26 -3.59
CA PRO A 378 12.61 9.50 -4.02
C PRO A 378 13.33 10.25 -2.88
N SER A 379 12.91 10.03 -1.64
CA SER A 379 13.44 10.74 -0.46
C SER A 379 14.60 10.01 0.22
N LEU A 380 14.92 8.78 -0.18
CA LEU A 380 15.93 7.94 0.45
C LEU A 380 16.89 7.33 -0.59
N PRO A 381 18.19 7.15 -0.25
CA PRO A 381 19.18 6.62 -1.19
C PRO A 381 19.10 5.10 -1.40
N PHE A 382 18.08 4.43 -0.85
CA PHE A 382 17.94 2.97 -0.85
C PHE A 382 16.52 2.53 -1.24
N SER A 383 16.41 1.25 -1.63
CA SER A 383 15.12 0.63 -1.95
C SER A 383 14.41 0.18 -0.67
N LEU A 384 13.11 0.45 -0.60
CA LEU A 384 12.25 0.05 0.52
C LEU A 384 11.49 -1.22 0.18
N MET A 385 11.36 -2.09 1.17
CA MET A 385 10.47 -3.24 1.13
C MET A 385 9.12 -2.87 1.74
N TRP A 386 8.06 -3.19 1.02
CA TRP A 386 6.68 -2.80 1.36
C TRP A 386 5.85 -3.97 1.90
N GLY A 387 6.24 -5.20 1.55
CA GLY A 387 5.55 -6.43 1.94
C GLY A 387 4.27 -6.72 1.15
N GLY A 388 3.63 -7.84 1.49
CA GLY A 388 2.39 -8.32 0.90
C GLY A 388 2.52 -9.58 0.04
N GLU A 389 1.46 -10.37 -0.03
CA GLU A 389 1.29 -11.51 -0.93
C GLU A 389 0.27 -11.14 -2.02
N LEU A 390 0.62 -11.36 -3.30
CA LEU A 390 -0.13 -10.87 -4.47
C LEU A 390 -1.66 -10.97 -4.35
N LYS A 391 -2.20 -12.17 -4.14
CA LYS A 391 -3.65 -12.38 -4.07
C LYS A 391 -4.30 -11.70 -2.87
N ALA A 392 -3.67 -11.81 -1.70
CA ALA A 392 -4.20 -11.25 -0.47
C ALA A 392 -4.16 -9.72 -0.50
N HIS A 393 -3.07 -9.16 -1.01
CA HIS A 393 -2.88 -7.72 -1.15
C HIS A 393 -3.89 -7.13 -2.13
N CYS A 394 -4.04 -7.69 -3.34
CA CYS A 394 -4.98 -7.14 -4.32
C CYS A 394 -6.45 -7.32 -3.90
N ALA A 395 -6.79 -8.43 -3.23
CA ALA A 395 -8.11 -8.58 -2.62
C ALA A 395 -8.35 -7.53 -1.52
N ALA A 396 -7.33 -7.20 -0.71
CA ALA A 396 -7.43 -6.13 0.27
C ALA A 396 -7.71 -4.79 -0.39
N GLN A 397 -7.01 -4.46 -1.50
CA GLN A 397 -7.25 -3.25 -2.29
C GLN A 397 -8.69 -3.12 -2.76
N GLU A 398 -9.27 -4.19 -3.31
CA GLU A 398 -10.68 -4.20 -3.74
C GLU A 398 -11.66 -4.00 -2.59
N ILE A 399 -11.43 -4.64 -1.46
CA ILE A 399 -12.33 -4.58 -0.30
C ILE A 399 -12.26 -3.21 0.36
N PHE A 400 -11.05 -2.72 0.68
CA PHE A 400 -10.91 -1.46 1.43
C PHE A 400 -11.39 -0.27 0.60
N TRP A 401 -11.17 -0.27 -0.73
CA TRP A 401 -11.59 0.83 -1.60
C TRP A 401 -13.09 1.08 -1.54
N ARG A 402 -13.88 0.01 -1.60
CA ARG A 402 -15.35 0.08 -1.45
C ARG A 402 -15.74 0.51 -0.04
N GLU A 403 -15.18 -0.14 0.99
CA GLU A 403 -15.52 0.13 2.39
C GLU A 403 -15.18 1.56 2.80
N MET A 404 -14.06 2.11 2.33
CA MET A 404 -13.66 3.50 2.52
C MET A 404 -14.68 4.46 1.93
N GLN A 405 -15.11 4.25 0.68
CA GLN A 405 -16.11 5.12 0.05
C GLN A 405 -17.46 5.06 0.77
N ASP A 406 -17.91 3.86 1.15
CA ASP A 406 -19.15 3.67 1.91
C ASP A 406 -19.08 4.41 3.26
N PHE A 407 -17.94 4.29 3.96
CA PHE A 407 -17.68 4.98 5.22
C PHE A 407 -17.73 6.51 5.07
N LEU A 408 -17.05 7.06 4.05
CA LEU A 408 -17.01 8.51 3.82
C LEU A 408 -18.40 9.06 3.45
N ARG A 409 -19.16 8.38 2.57
CA ARG A 409 -20.52 8.80 2.22
C ARG A 409 -21.45 8.81 3.43
N LEU A 410 -21.34 7.81 4.29
CA LEU A 410 -22.15 7.69 5.50
C LEU A 410 -21.90 8.85 6.47
N HIS A 411 -20.63 9.24 6.66
CA HIS A 411 -20.25 10.11 7.77
C HIS A 411 -20.00 11.57 7.41
N ILE A 412 -19.72 11.90 6.14
CA ILE A 412 -19.56 13.31 5.72
C ILE A 412 -20.92 13.97 5.49
N VAL A 413 -21.87 13.24 4.88
CA VAL A 413 -23.14 13.81 4.45
C VAL A 413 -24.28 13.58 5.46
N GLY A 414 -24.04 12.79 6.51
CA GLY A 414 -25.02 12.51 7.55
C GLY A 414 -26.26 11.73 7.09
N HIS A 415 -26.21 11.09 5.92
CA HIS A 415 -27.37 10.39 5.36
C HIS A 415 -27.71 9.14 6.17
N SER A 416 -29.00 8.99 6.51
CA SER A 416 -29.54 7.70 6.93
C SER A 416 -29.27 6.64 5.85
N ARG A 417 -29.00 5.40 6.25
CA ARG A 417 -28.73 4.25 5.36
C ARG A 417 -29.79 4.04 4.26
N GLN A 418 -31.01 4.56 4.45
CA GLN A 418 -32.12 4.50 3.50
C GLN A 418 -32.01 5.49 2.34
N SER A 419 -31.41 6.67 2.56
CA SER A 419 -31.19 7.68 1.52
C SER A 419 -30.11 7.25 0.53
N TYR A 420 -29.08 6.54 1.03
CA TYR A 420 -28.03 5.94 0.21
C TYR A 420 -28.59 4.93 -0.80
N LEU A 421 -29.56 4.10 -0.42
CA LEU A 421 -30.21 3.15 -1.31
C LEU A 421 -31.09 3.81 -2.39
N LYS A 422 -31.55 5.04 -2.17
CA LYS A 422 -32.30 5.81 -3.19
C LYS A 422 -31.37 6.44 -4.23
N ILE A 423 -30.23 6.99 -3.82
CA ILE A 423 -29.24 7.57 -4.75
C ILE A 423 -28.52 6.46 -5.52
N ALA A 424 -28.05 5.42 -4.82
CA ALA A 424 -27.46 4.25 -5.45
C ALA A 424 -28.49 3.43 -6.27
N GLY A 425 -29.79 3.58 -6.03
CA GLY A 425 -30.85 2.96 -6.81
C GLY A 425 -31.24 3.73 -8.08
N ALA A 426 -30.96 5.04 -8.14
CA ALA A 426 -31.27 5.88 -9.30
C ALA A 426 -30.23 5.73 -10.43
N GLU A 427 -28.99 5.35 -10.11
CA GLU A 427 -27.93 5.06 -11.10
C GLU A 427 -27.77 3.56 -11.41
N CYS A 428 -28.58 2.69 -10.80
CA CYS A 428 -28.44 1.23 -10.91
C CYS A 428 -29.67 0.56 -11.55
N LEU A 429 -30.26 1.22 -12.54
CA LEU A 429 -31.17 0.60 -13.50
C LEU A 429 -30.52 0.58 -14.88
N GLU A 430 -29.44 -0.18 -15.01
CA GLU A 430 -29.22 -1.08 -16.15
C GLU A 430 -28.00 -1.97 -15.90
N GLY A 431 -28.29 -3.21 -15.48
CA GLY A 431 -27.43 -4.37 -15.66
C GLY A 431 -26.26 -4.55 -14.69
N ARG A 432 -26.48 -5.31 -13.61
CA ARG A 432 -25.49 -6.28 -13.07
C ARG A 432 -26.15 -7.28 -12.10
N GLY A 433 -26.00 -8.56 -12.42
CA GLY A 433 -26.52 -9.71 -11.67
C GLY A 433 -25.81 -9.96 -10.33
N PRO A 434 -26.31 -10.90 -9.51
CA PRO A 434 -26.12 -10.86 -8.07
C PRO A 434 -24.87 -11.64 -7.62
N TYR A 435 -24.01 -11.00 -6.83
CA TYR A 435 -23.14 -11.72 -5.89
C TYR A 435 -23.75 -11.60 -4.49
N ARG A 436 -24.02 -12.76 -3.89
CA ARG A 436 -24.87 -12.92 -2.69
C ARG A 436 -24.31 -12.25 -1.44
N ARG A 437 -25.22 -11.66 -0.66
CA ARG A 437 -25.06 -11.20 0.72
C ARG A 437 -24.70 -12.37 1.64
N ASN A 438 -23.61 -12.26 2.40
CA ASN A 438 -23.43 -12.99 3.65
C ASN A 438 -23.74 -12.05 4.81
N THR A 439 -24.92 -12.22 5.42
CA THR A 439 -25.31 -11.56 6.67
C THR A 439 -24.76 -12.35 7.85
N TRP A 440 -23.86 -11.75 8.62
CA TRP A 440 -23.43 -12.27 9.92
C TRP A 440 -24.48 -11.91 10.98
N LYS A 441 -25.08 -12.94 11.59
CA LYS A 441 -25.74 -12.83 12.90
C LYS A 441 -24.81 -13.46 13.94
N GLU A 442 -24.25 -12.62 14.81
CA GLU A 442 -23.64 -13.05 16.06
C GLU A 442 -24.72 -13.72 16.93
N LYS A 443 -24.48 -14.97 17.35
CA LYS A 443 -25.18 -15.57 18.48
C LYS A 443 -24.20 -15.60 19.66
N ALA A 444 -24.39 -14.66 20.58
CA ALA A 444 -23.89 -14.80 21.94
C ALA A 444 -24.64 -15.95 22.63
N HIS A 445 -23.91 -16.86 23.27
CA HIS A 445 -24.45 -17.82 24.24
C HIS A 445 -23.97 -17.42 25.62
N GLY A 446 -24.88 -16.82 26.40
CA GLY A 446 -24.77 -16.57 27.83
C GLY A 446 -26.07 -17.05 28.50
N ARG A 447 -25.88 -17.85 29.55
CA ARG A 447 -26.87 -18.64 30.30
C ARG A 447 -27.98 -17.80 30.96
N GLN A 448 -29.17 -18.39 31.12
CA GLN A 448 -29.84 -18.54 32.42
C GLN A 448 -31.09 -19.47 32.35
N ASP A 449 -31.05 -20.47 33.24
CA ASP A 449 -32.10 -21.16 34.03
C ASP A 449 -33.56 -21.25 33.54
N SER A 450 -34.10 -22.48 33.51
CA SER A 450 -34.79 -23.05 34.68
C SER A 450 -35.56 -24.36 34.38
N ALA A 451 -35.61 -25.19 35.43
CA ALA A 451 -36.65 -26.16 35.80
C ALA A 451 -36.72 -27.57 35.15
N ALA A 452 -36.45 -28.54 36.03
CA ALA A 452 -37.32 -29.68 36.39
C ALA A 452 -37.03 -31.10 35.82
N ARG A 453 -36.38 -31.90 36.70
CA ARG A 453 -37.01 -32.98 37.50
C ARG A 453 -36.62 -34.46 37.19
N LYS A 454 -36.06 -35.09 38.24
CA LYS A 454 -36.02 -36.53 38.63
C LYS A 454 -35.11 -37.44 37.77
N ARG A 455 -34.35 -38.41 38.28
CA ARG A 455 -34.26 -39.11 39.60
C ARG A 455 -32.96 -39.97 39.57
N ARG A 456 -32.32 -40.15 40.74
CA ARG A 456 -31.66 -41.37 41.34
C ARG A 456 -30.92 -42.34 40.40
N THR A 457 -29.72 -42.89 40.67
CA THR A 457 -29.08 -43.34 41.93
C THR A 457 -27.63 -43.82 41.68
N LYS A 458 -26.73 -43.46 42.61
CA LYS A 458 -25.67 -44.21 43.33
C LYS A 458 -24.73 -45.25 42.64
N SER A 459 -23.45 -45.09 43.04
CA SER A 459 -22.37 -46.08 43.35
C SER A 459 -21.86 -46.96 42.21
N GLY A 460 -20.58 -47.28 42.06
CA GLY A 460 -19.39 -47.09 42.90
C GLY A 460 -18.35 -48.15 42.52
N ALA A 461 -17.07 -47.76 42.55
CA ALA A 461 -15.86 -48.58 42.77
C ALA A 461 -15.48 -49.74 41.80
N SER A 462 -14.31 -49.54 41.17
CA SER A 462 -13.10 -50.40 41.30
C SER A 462 -13.02 -51.75 40.57
N ARG A 463 -12.07 -51.84 39.62
CA ARG A 463 -10.86 -52.72 39.61
C ARG A 463 -10.41 -53.05 38.18
N ARG A 464 -9.15 -52.74 37.87
CA ARG A 464 -8.30 -53.36 36.81
C ARG A 464 -7.80 -54.75 37.31
N PRO A 465 -6.92 -55.48 36.59
CA PRO A 465 -6.64 -55.67 35.14
C PRO A 465 -6.51 -57.18 34.78
N VAL A 466 -6.41 -57.59 33.49
CA VAL A 466 -5.57 -58.75 33.03
C VAL A 466 -5.22 -58.60 31.53
N GLN A 467 -3.99 -59.02 31.19
CA GLN A 467 -3.30 -59.07 29.88
C GLN A 467 -3.72 -60.25 28.97
N GLY A 468 -3.32 -60.21 27.69
CA GLY A 468 -3.24 -61.36 26.76
C GLY A 468 -3.59 -60.94 25.32
N VAL A 469 -2.66 -60.54 24.43
CA VAL A 469 -1.63 -61.30 23.68
C VAL A 469 -2.18 -62.04 22.42
N LEU A 470 -1.55 -61.70 21.28
CA LEU A 470 -1.31 -62.44 20.01
C LEU A 470 -2.34 -62.44 18.84
N ALA A 471 -1.88 -61.82 17.74
CA ALA A 471 -1.54 -62.44 16.43
C ALA A 471 -2.45 -62.28 15.19
N GLY A 472 -1.80 -61.85 14.10
CA GLY A 472 -2.08 -62.22 12.68
C GLY A 472 -2.96 -61.23 11.90
N ALA A 473 -2.69 -60.84 10.65
CA ALA A 473 -1.67 -61.20 9.68
C ALA A 473 -1.69 -60.23 8.47
N ALA A 474 -0.57 -60.20 7.74
CA ALA A 474 -0.33 -59.95 6.30
C ALA A 474 -0.91 -58.69 5.61
N ALA A 475 -0.12 -57.73 5.10
CA ALA A 475 0.97 -57.76 4.10
C ALA A 475 0.48 -57.60 2.64
N ALA A 476 1.00 -56.58 1.94
CA ALA A 476 1.49 -56.66 0.57
C ALA A 476 2.16 -55.33 0.13
N ALA A 477 3.50 -55.30 0.11
CA ALA A 477 4.28 -54.47 -0.82
C ALA A 477 5.72 -55.01 -0.87
N SER A 478 6.05 -55.69 -1.98
CA SER A 478 7.39 -56.11 -2.41
C SER A 478 7.89 -55.06 -3.43
N SER A 479 8.99 -54.32 -3.19
CA SER A 479 10.44 -54.66 -3.42
C SER A 479 10.79 -54.75 -4.92
N LEU A 480 11.85 -54.22 -5.54
CA LEU A 480 13.21 -53.65 -5.25
C LEU A 480 13.69 -52.99 -6.59
N ALA A 481 14.76 -52.20 -6.77
CA ALA A 481 16.15 -52.16 -6.27
C ALA A 481 16.74 -50.73 -6.52
N VAL A 482 17.47 -50.07 -5.59
CA VAL A 482 18.89 -50.13 -5.16
C VAL A 482 19.94 -49.68 -6.20
N ALA A 483 20.56 -48.51 -5.93
CA ALA A 483 21.98 -48.19 -6.15
C ALA A 483 22.46 -47.13 -5.13
N SER A 484 23.69 -47.29 -4.63
CA SER A 484 24.28 -46.75 -3.39
C SER A 484 24.66 -45.25 -3.37
N PRO A 485 24.88 -44.63 -2.17
CA PRO A 485 25.31 -43.24 -2.02
C PRO A 485 26.81 -43.08 -1.69
N ILE A 486 27.41 -41.97 -2.15
CA ILE A 486 28.76 -41.51 -1.76
C ILE A 486 28.63 -40.39 -0.72
N ARG A 487 29.35 -40.51 0.40
CA ARG A 487 29.55 -39.48 1.44
C ARG A 487 30.92 -38.83 1.24
N LEU A 488 31.01 -37.51 1.43
CA LEU A 488 32.23 -36.80 1.84
C LEU A 488 31.87 -35.73 2.88
N SER A 489 32.69 -35.63 3.93
CA SER A 489 32.57 -34.68 5.06
C SER A 489 33.70 -33.62 4.99
N PRO A 490 33.83 -32.63 5.92
CA PRO A 490 33.94 -31.21 5.61
C PRO A 490 35.37 -30.64 5.73
N LEU A 491 35.62 -29.44 5.17
CA LEU A 491 36.85 -28.67 5.37
C LEU A 491 36.54 -27.23 5.84
N VAL A 492 37.28 -26.85 6.90
CA VAL A 492 37.32 -25.56 7.59
C VAL A 492 38.26 -24.59 6.84
N PRO A 493 37.99 -23.27 6.76
CA PRO A 493 38.95 -22.32 6.22
C PRO A 493 39.91 -21.81 7.31
N ARG A 494 41.22 -21.81 7.01
CA ARG A 494 42.27 -21.13 7.78
C ARG A 494 42.64 -19.81 7.12
N SER A 495 42.86 -18.82 7.98
CA SER A 495 43.47 -17.50 7.77
C SER A 495 44.74 -17.50 6.93
N LEU A 496 44.98 -16.43 6.15
CA LEU A 496 46.28 -15.78 5.96
C LEU A 496 46.06 -14.34 5.40
N SER A 497 46.83 -13.39 5.93
CA SER A 497 46.83 -11.95 5.65
C SER A 497 47.98 -11.55 4.68
N PRO A 498 48.31 -10.26 4.49
CA PRO A 498 48.01 -9.46 3.30
C PRO A 498 49.24 -9.22 2.39
N VAL A 499 49.01 -8.89 1.11
CA VAL A 499 50.06 -8.33 0.22
C VAL A 499 49.51 -7.15 -0.57
N SER A 500 50.17 -6.00 -0.43
CA SER A 500 49.97 -4.78 -1.20
C SER A 500 50.51 -4.93 -2.62
N TYR A 501 49.90 -4.27 -3.61
CA TYR A 501 50.67 -3.73 -4.74
C TYR A 501 50.09 -2.40 -5.22
N SER A 502 51.00 -1.45 -5.39
CA SER A 502 50.83 -0.13 -5.97
C SER A 502 51.01 -0.19 -7.50
N SER A 503 50.30 0.71 -8.18
CA SER A 503 50.58 1.38 -9.47
C SER A 503 51.17 0.59 -10.66
N ALA A 504 50.51 0.71 -11.82
CA ALA A 504 51.14 1.20 -13.05
C ALA A 504 50.07 1.54 -14.12
N PHE A 505 50.34 2.63 -14.82
CA PHE A 505 49.56 3.32 -15.83
C PHE A 505 49.91 2.86 -17.26
N SER A 506 49.09 3.32 -18.22
CA SER A 506 49.31 3.41 -19.69
C SER A 506 48.98 2.17 -20.53
N ALA A 507 48.39 2.26 -21.72
CA ALA A 507 47.75 3.34 -22.48
C ALA A 507 47.18 2.68 -23.76
N VAL A 508 46.01 3.12 -24.26
CA VAL A 508 45.80 3.40 -25.69
C VAL A 508 44.72 4.49 -25.78
N ALA A 509 45.06 5.56 -26.51
CA ALA A 509 44.26 6.75 -26.74
C ALA A 509 43.77 6.84 -28.20
N SER A 510 42.94 7.86 -28.43
CA SER A 510 42.42 8.42 -29.70
C SER A 510 41.08 7.82 -30.15
N GLN A 511 40.04 8.61 -30.46
CA GLN A 511 40.05 9.89 -31.18
C GLN A 511 38.97 10.88 -30.70
N TYR A 512 39.16 12.13 -31.14
CA TYR A 512 38.29 13.30 -31.19
C TYR A 512 38.55 14.43 -30.19
N SER A 513 38.96 15.55 -30.77
CA SER A 513 39.17 16.89 -30.20
C SER A 513 38.81 17.91 -31.32
N PRO A 514 38.66 19.22 -31.05
CA PRO A 514 37.37 19.89 -31.12
C PRO A 514 37.39 21.19 -31.98
N THR A 515 36.26 21.89 -32.06
CA THR A 515 36.27 23.34 -32.33
C THR A 515 35.30 24.07 -31.39
N SER A 516 35.85 25.03 -30.64
CA SER A 516 35.18 26.15 -29.99
C SER A 516 35.92 27.43 -30.40
N PRO A 517 35.31 28.60 -30.32
CA PRO A 517 35.83 29.65 -29.40
C PRO A 517 34.66 30.46 -28.78
N THR A 518 34.72 31.21 -27.67
CA THR A 518 35.72 31.61 -26.66
C THR A 518 34.96 32.49 -25.65
N ALA A 519 35.17 32.31 -24.35
CA ALA A 519 35.37 33.38 -23.36
C ALA A 519 35.64 32.75 -21.97
N SER A 520 36.67 33.25 -21.30
CA SER A 520 37.26 32.78 -20.05
C SER A 520 37.18 33.89 -18.96
N PRO A 521 37.80 33.78 -17.77
CA PRO A 521 37.25 33.06 -16.62
C PRO A 521 37.36 33.85 -15.28
N THR A 522 36.59 33.45 -14.25
CA THR A 522 37.03 33.55 -12.84
C THR A 522 36.40 32.41 -12.05
N SER A 523 37.20 31.46 -11.58
CA SER A 523 36.79 30.35 -10.71
C SER A 523 37.63 30.35 -9.43
N ASP A 524 36.95 30.51 -8.30
CA ASP A 524 37.41 30.22 -6.94
C ASP A 524 37.04 28.76 -6.60
N PRO A 525 37.98 27.89 -6.18
CA PRO A 525 37.70 26.48 -5.92
C PRO A 525 37.39 26.25 -4.44
N SER A 526 36.15 26.46 -4.03
CA SER A 526 35.63 25.90 -2.77
C SER A 526 34.10 25.80 -2.79
N ASN A 527 33.56 24.78 -3.48
CA ASN A 527 32.19 24.31 -3.22
C ASN A 527 31.96 22.93 -3.83
N LEU A 528 32.07 21.90 -2.99
CA LEU A 528 31.42 20.60 -3.20
C LEU A 528 30.26 20.53 -2.19
N PRO A 529 29.02 20.22 -2.59
CA PRO A 529 27.91 20.09 -1.65
C PRO A 529 28.05 18.80 -0.84
N VAL A 530 28.22 18.95 0.47
CA VAL A 530 28.14 17.88 1.48
C VAL A 530 26.66 17.65 1.81
N PHE A 531 26.15 16.44 1.54
CA PHE A 531 24.79 16.03 1.88
C PHE A 531 24.74 15.43 3.28
N TYR A 532 24.15 16.15 4.24
CA TYR A 532 23.78 15.63 5.57
C TYR A 532 22.34 15.14 5.55
N GLY A 533 22.14 13.83 5.72
CA GLY A 533 20.84 13.17 5.70
C GLY A 533 20.69 12.07 6.76
N LEU A 534 21.39 12.19 7.88
CA LEU A 534 21.15 11.52 9.18
C LEU A 534 21.82 12.41 10.25
N PRO A 535 21.27 12.58 11.47
CA PRO A 535 21.95 13.33 12.51
C PRO A 535 23.21 12.56 12.93
N HIS A 536 24.39 13.13 12.64
CA HIS A 536 25.62 12.74 13.30
C HIS A 536 25.53 13.14 14.78
N ILE A 537 25.41 12.14 15.66
CA ILE A 537 25.65 12.32 17.09
C ILE A 537 27.16 12.41 17.27
N SER A 538 27.66 13.63 17.42
CA SER A 538 28.97 13.86 18.02
C SER A 538 28.89 13.47 19.49
N ALA A 539 29.68 12.47 19.87
CA ALA A 539 29.97 12.18 21.26
C ALA A 539 31.00 13.20 21.75
N ASP A 540 30.58 14.16 22.57
CA ASP A 540 31.38 14.72 23.65
C ASP A 540 30.55 15.75 24.45
N ALA A 541 30.03 15.32 25.60
CA ALA A 541 29.70 16.21 26.72
C ALA A 541 29.29 15.38 27.96
N ALA A 542 30.28 14.75 28.60
CA ALA A 542 30.19 14.41 30.02
C ALA A 542 31.60 14.28 30.58
N ASP A 543 32.18 15.39 31.05
CA ASP A 543 32.84 15.37 32.35
C ASP A 543 33.26 16.76 32.84
N ARG A 544 33.08 16.94 34.16
CA ARG A 544 33.67 17.95 35.08
C ARG A 544 32.72 19.05 35.60
N ALA A 545 31.92 18.64 36.58
CA ALA A 545 31.66 19.47 37.75
C ALA A 545 32.74 19.16 38.82
N ALA A 546 33.67 20.09 39.06
CA ALA A 546 34.44 20.13 40.31
C ALA A 546 34.97 21.56 40.55
N ILE A 547 34.31 22.23 41.51
CA ILE A 547 34.90 23.02 42.61
C ILE A 547 36.00 24.03 42.24
N GLY A 548 35.73 25.32 42.47
CA GLY A 548 36.81 26.30 42.55
C GLY A 548 36.37 27.76 42.66
N ASN A 549 36.03 28.19 43.87
CA ASN A 549 36.11 29.59 44.31
C ASN A 549 37.31 30.33 43.69
N ARG A 550 37.11 31.53 43.13
CA ARG A 550 37.78 32.75 43.61
C ARG A 550 37.30 34.03 42.91
N ARG A 551 37.20 35.04 43.77
CA ARG A 551 36.93 36.46 43.58
C ARG A 551 37.95 37.16 42.65
N VAL A 552 37.43 38.16 41.93
CA VAL A 552 37.90 39.55 41.80
C VAL A 552 39.39 39.74 41.44
N PHE A 553 39.69 40.15 40.21
CA PHE A 553 39.73 41.55 39.73
C PHE A 553 39.64 41.57 38.21
#